data_AF-A0A9N8VXS4-F1
#
_entry.id   AF-A0A9N8VXS4-F1
#
_cell.length_a   1.000
_cell.length_b   1.000
_cell.length_c   1.000
_cell.angle_alpha   90.00
_cell.angle_beta   90.00
_cell.angle_gamma   90.00
#
_symmetry.space_group_name_H-M   'P 1'
#
loop_
_entity.id
_entity.type
_entity.pdbx_description
1 polymer ?
#
loop_
_entity_poly.entity_id
_entity_poly.type
_entity_poly.pdbx_seq_one_letter_code
_entity_poly.pdbx_strand_id
1 'polypeptide(L)'
;MIISPENLLICSTVGEVFAINKTDGTQVWNARLSGVGYGVGALFVSGSKVYVGMNGNLVALNLADGAEVWRNPLSGMRYSEVSVLVANTSSSKGSIVLVASFGKLCGIGSELGETLWKNELKGGCYYLPCLMLDSSDPDVVLVGCGKRIYKINLLDGQTIWNQKISSNIFGPPYVTMATHQSSLQAAFTHTGFNNNPVAQHARRMKDEKDSRE
;
A
#
# COMPACT_ATOMS: atom_id res chain seq x y z
N MET A 1 30.95 2.15 -5.57
CA MET A 1 30.60 2.56 -4.20
C MET A 1 29.30 1.84 -3.85
N ILE A 2 29.31 0.96 -2.86
CA ILE A 2 28.08 0.29 -2.41
C ILE A 2 27.37 1.30 -1.52
N ILE A 3 26.22 1.81 -1.95
CA ILE A 3 25.41 2.72 -1.13
C ILE A 3 24.61 1.85 -0.17
N SER A 4 24.70 2.20 1.11
CA SER A 4 24.01 1.44 2.15
C SER A 4 22.50 1.59 2.03
N PRO A 5 21.69 0.51 2.19
CA PRO A 5 20.24 0.56 2.06
C PRO A 5 19.57 1.66 2.91
N GLU A 6 20.09 1.94 4.10
CA GLU A 6 19.57 2.99 4.98
C GLU A 6 19.81 4.41 4.46
N ASN A 7 20.71 4.61 3.49
CA ASN A 7 20.95 5.89 2.84
C ASN A 7 20.12 6.08 1.57
N LEU A 8 19.32 5.08 1.17
CA LEU A 8 18.42 5.20 0.04
C LEU A 8 17.08 5.82 0.46
N LEU A 9 16.60 6.76 -0.33
CA LEU A 9 15.22 7.22 -0.37
C LEU A 9 14.59 6.64 -1.63
N ILE A 10 13.49 5.90 -1.47
CA ILE A 10 12.74 5.34 -2.58
C ILE A 10 11.55 6.25 -2.90
N CYS A 11 11.48 6.68 -4.16
CA CYS A 11 10.44 7.55 -4.67
C CYS A 11 9.73 6.86 -5.83
N SER A 12 8.44 7.13 -6.01
CA SER A 12 7.71 6.69 -7.20
C SER A 12 6.87 7.82 -7.74
N THR A 13 6.86 7.95 -9.06
CA THR A 13 6.03 8.90 -9.78
C THR A 13 5.83 8.40 -11.21
N VAL A 14 4.62 8.56 -11.75
CA VAL A 14 4.31 8.39 -13.19
C VAL A 14 4.88 7.10 -13.80
N GLY A 15 4.62 5.95 -13.16
CA GLY A 15 5.09 4.65 -13.69
C GLY A 15 6.57 4.33 -13.44
N GLU A 16 7.30 5.21 -12.76
CA GLU A 16 8.73 5.06 -12.48
C GLU A 16 9.01 5.00 -10.98
N VAL A 17 10.10 4.34 -10.64
CA VAL A 17 10.60 4.19 -9.27
C VAL A 17 12.07 4.57 -9.26
N PHE A 18 12.49 5.32 -8.26
CA PHE A 18 13.82 5.87 -8.14
C PHE A 18 14.39 5.51 -6.78
N ALA A 19 15.68 5.20 -6.73
CA ALA A 19 16.45 5.29 -5.49
C ALA A 19 17.35 6.52 -5.55
N ILE A 20 17.23 7.36 -4.53
CA ILE A 20 18.01 8.58 -4.36
C ILE A 20 18.90 8.40 -3.13
N ASN A 21 20.17 8.77 -3.23
CA ASN A 21 21.04 8.87 -2.07
C ASN A 21 20.60 10.07 -1.22
N LYS A 22 20.16 9.81 0.01
CA LYS A 22 19.68 10.85 0.95
C LYS A 22 20.74 11.86 1.34
N THR A 23 22.03 11.50 1.24
CA THR A 23 23.13 12.36 1.67
C THR A 23 23.39 13.50 0.68
N ASP A 24 23.30 13.24 -0.62
CA ASP A 24 23.71 14.18 -1.67
C ASP A 24 22.68 14.39 -2.78
N GLY A 25 21.56 13.67 -2.76
CA GLY A 25 20.49 13.77 -3.75
C GLY A 25 20.78 13.07 -5.08
N THR A 26 21.91 12.34 -5.20
CA THR A 26 22.24 11.63 -6.43
C THR A 26 21.29 10.46 -6.69
N GLN A 27 20.91 10.27 -7.95
CA GLN A 27 20.13 9.09 -8.35
C GLN A 27 21.06 7.87 -8.40
N VAL A 28 20.71 6.83 -7.64
CA VAL A 28 21.43 5.56 -7.58
C VAL A 28 20.95 4.63 -8.69
N TRP A 29 19.63 4.47 -8.80
CA TRP A 29 19.00 3.72 -9.88
C TRP A 29 17.62 4.29 -10.22
N ASN A 30 17.13 3.96 -11.40
CA ASN A 30 15.77 4.23 -11.88
C ASN A 30 15.22 2.95 -12.51
N ALA A 31 13.99 2.61 -12.15
CA ALA A 31 13.23 1.51 -12.72
C ALA A 31 11.95 2.06 -13.35
N ARG A 32 11.85 1.96 -14.69
CA ARG A 32 10.61 2.22 -15.41
C ARG A 32 9.78 0.94 -15.45
N LEU A 33 8.61 0.97 -14.83
CA LEU A 33 7.73 -0.18 -14.77
C LEU A 33 6.90 -0.29 -16.05
N SER A 34 7.04 -1.41 -16.75
CA SER A 34 6.23 -1.71 -17.92
C SER A 34 4.81 -2.18 -17.52
N GLY A 35 3.82 -1.92 -18.39
CA GLY A 35 2.45 -2.41 -18.23
C GLY A 35 1.60 -1.78 -17.11
N VAL A 36 2.15 -0.82 -16.36
CA VAL A 36 1.47 -0.18 -15.22
C VAL A 36 1.00 1.24 -15.50
N GLY A 37 1.22 1.81 -16.68
CA GLY A 37 0.72 3.13 -17.07
C GLY A 37 1.24 4.30 -16.20
N TYR A 38 0.51 5.43 -16.19
CA TYR A 38 0.93 6.71 -15.59
C TYR A 38 0.43 6.94 -14.16
N GLY A 39 0.40 5.90 -13.32
CA GLY A 39 -0.07 5.98 -11.93
C GLY A 39 0.98 6.50 -10.94
N VAL A 40 0.53 6.84 -9.72
CA VAL A 40 1.40 6.97 -8.54
C VAL A 40 1.37 5.64 -7.79
N GLY A 41 2.53 5.07 -7.55
CA GLY A 41 2.65 3.79 -6.86
C GLY A 41 2.69 3.94 -5.34
N ALA A 42 1.96 3.09 -4.62
CA ALA A 42 2.18 2.90 -3.20
C ALA A 42 3.46 2.10 -3.00
N LEU A 43 4.37 2.64 -2.17
CA LEU A 43 5.69 2.09 -1.92
C LEU A 43 5.79 1.48 -0.52
N PHE A 44 6.46 0.35 -0.43
CA PHE A 44 6.90 -0.22 0.84
C PHE A 44 8.28 -0.86 0.68
N VAL A 45 9.24 -0.55 1.55
CA VAL A 45 10.56 -1.17 1.54
C VAL A 45 10.66 -2.15 2.70
N SER A 46 11.05 -3.39 2.42
CA SER A 46 11.30 -4.39 3.47
C SER A 46 12.38 -5.38 3.04
N GLY A 47 13.36 -5.61 3.91
CA GLY A 47 14.53 -6.42 3.59
C GLY A 47 15.26 -5.87 2.35
N SER A 48 15.52 -6.75 1.39
CA SER A 48 16.18 -6.42 0.11
C SER A 48 15.20 -6.05 -1.01
N LYS A 49 13.92 -5.80 -0.71
CA LYS A 49 12.88 -5.59 -1.72
C LYS A 49 12.15 -4.25 -1.54
N VAL A 50 11.79 -3.66 -2.67
CA VAL A 50 10.85 -2.54 -2.78
C VAL A 50 9.56 -3.07 -3.40
N TYR A 51 8.45 -2.96 -2.68
CA TYR A 51 7.12 -3.31 -3.18
C TYR A 51 6.42 -2.07 -3.71
N VAL A 52 5.88 -2.20 -4.91
CA VAL A 52 5.25 -1.10 -5.65
C VAL A 52 3.87 -1.54 -6.12
N GLY A 53 2.84 -1.01 -5.45
CA GLY A 53 1.46 -1.23 -5.83
C GLY A 53 0.97 -0.12 -6.76
N MET A 54 0.63 -0.45 -8.01
CA MET A 54 0.20 0.53 -9.00
C MET A 54 -0.66 -0.09 -10.08
N ASN A 55 -1.80 0.53 -10.39
CA ASN A 55 -2.63 0.22 -11.56
C ASN A 55 -2.89 -1.29 -11.73
N GLY A 56 -3.43 -1.92 -10.68
CA GLY A 56 -3.79 -3.33 -10.68
C GLY A 56 -2.60 -4.28 -10.68
N ASN A 57 -1.39 -3.82 -10.35
CA ASN A 57 -0.21 -4.66 -10.22
C ASN A 57 0.47 -4.41 -8.87
N LEU A 58 1.09 -5.46 -8.33
CA LEU A 58 2.10 -5.36 -7.29
C LEU A 58 3.40 -5.86 -7.89
N VAL A 59 4.44 -5.02 -7.90
CA VAL A 59 5.76 -5.37 -8.40
C VAL A 59 6.73 -5.35 -7.22
N ALA A 60 7.58 -6.37 -7.12
CA ALA A 60 8.72 -6.35 -6.21
C ALA A 60 10.00 -6.07 -7.01
N LEU A 61 10.72 -5.05 -6.60
CA LEU A 61 12.03 -4.69 -7.14
C LEU A 61 13.12 -5.04 -6.13
N ASN A 62 14.31 -5.36 -6.61
CA ASN A 62 15.50 -5.47 -5.79
C ASN A 62 15.92 -4.07 -5.34
N LEU A 63 16.12 -3.88 -4.03
CA LEU A 63 16.46 -2.59 -3.45
C LEU A 63 17.84 -2.09 -3.91
N ALA A 64 18.76 -2.99 -4.24
CA ALA A 64 20.14 -2.64 -4.59
C ALA A 64 20.26 -2.00 -5.97
N ASP A 65 19.44 -2.43 -6.94
CA ASP A 65 19.59 -2.06 -8.35
C ASP A 65 18.28 -1.70 -9.07
N GLY A 66 17.13 -1.87 -8.42
CA GLY A 66 15.81 -1.61 -9.02
C GLY A 66 15.32 -2.69 -9.97
N ALA A 67 16.01 -3.82 -10.11
CA ALA A 67 15.61 -4.90 -11.01
C ALA A 67 14.31 -5.57 -10.53
N GLU A 68 13.39 -5.86 -11.45
CA GLU A 68 12.15 -6.59 -11.12
C GLU A 68 12.48 -8.03 -10.69
N VAL A 69 12.04 -8.39 -9.48
CA VAL A 69 12.18 -9.74 -8.91
C VAL A 69 10.96 -10.58 -9.26
N TRP A 70 9.76 -10.02 -9.06
CA TRP A 70 8.50 -10.67 -9.39
C TRP A 70 7.39 -9.64 -9.57
N ARG A 71 6.26 -10.11 -10.15
CA ARG A 71 5.05 -9.32 -10.36
C ARG A 71 3.79 -10.13 -10.10
N ASN A 72 2.86 -9.53 -9.38
CA ASN A 72 1.51 -10.04 -9.18
C ASN A 72 0.48 -9.13 -9.89
N PRO A 73 -0.39 -9.66 -10.77
CA PRO A 73 -1.38 -8.89 -11.51
C PRO A 73 -2.64 -8.51 -10.70
N LEU A 74 -2.61 -8.64 -9.37
CA LEU A 74 -3.68 -8.31 -8.41
C LEU A 74 -5.09 -8.66 -8.92
N SER A 75 -5.25 -9.86 -9.50
CA SER A 75 -6.44 -10.20 -10.27
C SER A 75 -7.71 -10.02 -9.45
N GLY A 76 -8.63 -9.20 -9.95
CA GLY A 76 -9.90 -8.89 -9.30
C GLY A 76 -9.89 -7.67 -8.37
N MET A 77 -8.75 -6.98 -8.18
CA MET A 77 -8.64 -5.74 -7.39
C MET A 77 -9.01 -4.46 -8.16
N ARG A 78 -9.21 -4.56 -9.49
CA ARG A 78 -9.43 -3.45 -10.45
C ARG A 78 -8.18 -2.56 -10.63
N TYR A 79 -8.16 -1.76 -11.70
CA TYR A 79 -7.12 -0.77 -11.98
C TYR A 79 -7.32 0.46 -11.09
N SER A 80 -6.58 0.56 -9.99
CA SER A 80 -6.67 1.71 -9.09
C SER A 80 -5.48 1.86 -8.15
N GLU A 81 -5.50 2.94 -7.36
CA GLU A 81 -4.68 3.13 -6.18
C GLU A 81 -4.85 1.97 -5.20
N VAL A 82 -3.78 1.60 -4.52
CA VAL A 82 -3.74 0.51 -3.54
C VAL A 82 -2.95 0.94 -2.32
N SER A 83 -3.28 0.38 -1.16
CA SER A 83 -2.45 0.49 0.03
C SER A 83 -1.55 -0.74 0.11
N VAL A 84 -0.28 -0.55 0.44
CA VAL A 84 0.72 -1.63 0.57
C VAL A 84 1.32 -1.60 1.98
N LEU A 85 1.42 -2.77 2.60
CA LEU A 85 2.04 -2.97 3.91
C LEU A 85 2.70 -4.34 3.95
N VAL A 86 3.87 -4.49 4.56
CA VAL A 86 4.49 -5.80 4.76
C VAL A 86 4.39 -6.20 6.22
N ALA A 87 3.86 -7.39 6.47
CA ALA A 87 3.71 -7.99 7.79
C ALA A 87 4.66 -9.18 7.95
N ASN A 88 5.28 -9.29 9.13
CA ASN A 88 5.98 -10.50 9.54
C ASN A 88 5.04 -11.30 10.43
N THR A 89 4.71 -12.52 10.02
CA THR A 89 3.84 -13.41 10.80
C THR A 89 4.68 -14.23 11.78
N SER A 90 4.04 -14.78 12.82
CA SER A 90 4.70 -15.74 13.72
C SER A 90 5.10 -17.05 13.02
N SER A 91 4.42 -17.36 11.90
CA SER A 91 4.72 -18.49 11.04
C SER A 91 6.10 -18.35 10.39
N SER A 92 6.84 -19.45 10.30
CA SER A 92 8.14 -19.54 9.62
C SER A 92 8.05 -19.43 8.09
N LYS A 93 6.85 -19.22 7.53
CA LYS A 93 6.59 -19.19 6.08
C LYS A 93 6.96 -17.87 5.38
N GLY A 94 7.60 -16.94 6.09
CA GLY A 94 8.06 -15.67 5.53
C GLY A 94 7.06 -14.53 5.72
N SER A 95 7.38 -13.36 5.15
CA SER A 95 6.58 -12.16 5.27
C SER A 95 5.40 -12.17 4.29
N ILE A 96 4.32 -11.48 4.65
CA ILE A 96 3.14 -11.29 3.80
C ILE A 96 3.06 -9.82 3.39
N VAL A 97 2.99 -9.58 2.10
CA VAL A 97 2.67 -8.27 1.51
C VAL A 97 1.15 -8.14 1.44
N LEU A 98 0.61 -7.19 2.19
CA LEU A 98 -0.80 -6.84 2.19
C LEU A 98 -1.05 -5.77 1.15
N VAL A 99 -2.04 -6.03 0.29
CA VAL A 99 -2.52 -5.06 -0.69
C VAL A 99 -4.00 -4.87 -0.55
N ALA A 100 -4.45 -3.63 -0.34
CA ALA A 100 -5.85 -3.32 -0.12
C ALA A 100 -6.35 -2.24 -1.08
N SER A 101 -7.54 -2.45 -1.64
CA SER A 101 -8.20 -1.48 -2.51
C SER A 101 -9.68 -1.84 -2.68
N PHE A 102 -10.55 -0.83 -2.84
CA PHE A 102 -11.97 -1.02 -3.20
C PHE A 102 -12.72 -2.10 -2.40
N GLY A 103 -12.58 -2.09 -1.07
CA GLY A 103 -13.25 -3.09 -0.21
C GLY A 103 -12.68 -4.50 -0.34
N LYS A 104 -11.48 -4.65 -0.86
CA LYS A 104 -10.76 -5.91 -0.98
C LYS A 104 -9.41 -5.83 -0.31
N LEU A 105 -8.96 -6.97 0.20
CA LEU A 105 -7.65 -7.16 0.78
C LEU A 105 -7.06 -8.47 0.26
N CYS A 106 -5.79 -8.45 -0.14
CA CYS A 106 -5.04 -9.63 -0.53
C CYS A 106 -3.80 -9.78 0.35
N GLY A 107 -3.50 -11.01 0.73
CA GLY A 107 -2.19 -11.41 1.26
C GLY A 107 -1.37 -12.05 0.16
N ILE A 108 -0.16 -11.54 -0.06
CA ILE A 108 0.75 -11.99 -1.12
C ILE A 108 2.07 -12.42 -0.47
N GLY A 109 2.62 -13.56 -0.87
CA GLY A 109 3.91 -14.02 -0.37
C GLY A 109 5.04 -13.07 -0.76
N SER A 110 5.91 -12.69 0.18
CA SER A 110 7.03 -11.77 -0.09
C SER A 110 8.08 -12.35 -1.03
N GLU A 111 8.19 -13.67 -1.09
CA GLU A 111 9.26 -14.35 -1.83
C GLU A 111 8.95 -14.54 -3.30
N LEU A 112 7.77 -15.08 -3.64
CA LEU A 112 7.43 -15.42 -5.01
C LEU A 112 6.32 -14.52 -5.59
N GLY A 113 5.70 -13.67 -4.78
CA GLY A 113 4.62 -12.79 -5.23
C GLY A 113 3.31 -13.53 -5.50
N GLU A 114 3.15 -14.75 -4.99
CA GLU A 114 1.93 -15.54 -5.10
C GLU A 114 0.82 -15.00 -4.19
N THR A 115 -0.43 -15.05 -4.66
CA THR A 115 -1.56 -14.70 -3.78
C THR A 115 -1.85 -15.86 -2.83
N LEU A 116 -1.67 -15.62 -1.53
CA LEU A 116 -1.92 -16.60 -0.48
C LEU A 116 -3.41 -16.68 -0.14
N TRP A 117 -4.07 -15.53 -0.02
CA TRP A 117 -5.48 -15.43 0.31
C TRP A 117 -6.07 -14.10 -0.17
N LYS A 118 -7.41 -14.06 -0.22
CA LYS A 118 -8.19 -12.86 -0.54
C LYS A 118 -9.34 -12.70 0.45
N ASN A 119 -9.62 -11.47 0.84
CA ASN A 119 -10.74 -11.11 1.69
C ASN A 119 -11.57 -10.02 1.01
N GLU A 120 -12.86 -10.29 0.87
CA GLU A 120 -13.86 -9.28 0.53
C GLU A 120 -14.29 -8.60 1.84
N LEU A 121 -13.87 -7.35 2.04
CA LEU A 121 -14.21 -6.53 3.21
C LEU A 121 -15.69 -6.15 3.13
N LYS A 122 -16.57 -7.11 3.48
CA LYS A 122 -18.02 -7.00 3.28
C LYS A 122 -18.59 -5.75 3.97
N GLY A 123 -19.27 -4.92 3.19
CA GLY A 123 -19.80 -3.64 3.66
C GLY A 123 -18.75 -2.52 3.73
N GLY A 124 -17.53 -2.78 3.27
CA GLY A 124 -16.56 -1.78 2.86
C GLY A 124 -17.03 -1.08 1.59
N CYS A 125 -16.37 0.02 1.24
CA CYS A 125 -16.77 0.83 0.10
C CYS A 125 -15.57 1.17 -0.80
N TYR A 126 -15.86 1.95 -1.83
CA TYR A 126 -15.01 2.27 -2.98
C TYR A 126 -13.85 3.25 -2.69
N TYR A 127 -13.28 3.19 -1.49
CA TYR A 127 -12.19 4.09 -1.07
C TYR A 127 -10.97 3.31 -0.60
N LEU A 128 -9.82 3.98 -0.62
CA LEU A 128 -8.53 3.39 -0.30
C LEU A 128 -8.47 2.95 1.17
N PRO A 129 -8.32 1.64 1.46
CA PRO A 129 -8.29 1.16 2.84
C PRO A 129 -7.03 1.59 3.60
N CYS A 130 -7.18 1.91 4.89
CA CYS A 130 -6.05 2.13 5.80
C CYS A 130 -5.66 0.81 6.46
N LEU A 131 -4.36 0.49 6.49
CA LEU A 131 -3.81 -0.74 7.07
C LEU A 131 -2.95 -0.41 8.28
N MET A 132 -3.07 -1.21 9.34
CA MET A 132 -2.27 -1.10 10.55
C MET A 132 -1.99 -2.49 11.14
N LEU A 133 -0.72 -2.81 11.37
CA LEU A 133 -0.34 -4.03 12.10
C LEU A 133 -0.65 -3.85 13.59
N ASP A 134 -1.05 -4.94 14.24
CA ASP A 134 -1.18 -4.98 15.69
C ASP A 134 0.16 -5.38 16.30
N SER A 135 0.81 -4.45 17.03
CA SER A 135 2.09 -4.75 17.68
C SER A 135 1.98 -5.80 18.79
N SER A 136 0.77 -6.05 19.30
CA SER A 136 0.53 -7.07 20.33
C SER A 136 0.25 -8.46 19.75
N ASP A 137 -0.07 -8.55 18.46
CA ASP A 137 -0.47 -9.78 17.77
C ASP A 137 0.07 -9.78 16.32
N PRO A 138 1.22 -10.44 16.06
CA PRO A 138 1.88 -10.39 14.76
C PRO A 138 1.10 -11.10 13.63
N ASP A 139 0.07 -11.88 13.96
CA ASP A 139 -0.73 -12.63 12.99
C ASP A 139 -2.03 -11.89 12.64
N VAL A 140 -2.10 -10.59 12.94
CA VAL A 140 -3.27 -9.77 12.69
C VAL A 140 -2.94 -8.47 11.97
N VAL A 141 -3.87 -8.07 11.09
CA VAL A 141 -3.96 -6.69 10.60
C VAL A 141 -5.32 -6.08 10.92
N LEU A 142 -5.29 -4.82 11.33
CA LEU A 142 -6.47 -3.96 11.39
C LEU A 142 -6.61 -3.19 10.08
N VAL A 143 -7.83 -3.20 9.54
CA VAL A 143 -8.16 -2.56 8.26
C VAL A 143 -9.30 -1.58 8.47
N GLY A 144 -9.06 -0.32 8.15
CA GLY A 144 -10.09 0.70 8.04
C GLY A 144 -10.55 0.79 6.58
N CYS A 145 -11.81 0.47 6.29
CA CYS A 145 -12.35 0.60 4.94
C CYS A 145 -13.78 1.15 5.00
N GLY A 146 -13.96 2.35 4.46
CA GLY A 146 -15.24 3.02 4.47
C GLY A 146 -15.64 3.54 5.83
N LYS A 147 -16.68 2.93 6.41
CA LYS A 147 -17.21 3.27 7.75
C LYS A 147 -17.04 2.10 8.71
N ARG A 148 -16.13 1.18 8.39
CA ARG A 148 -15.93 -0.06 9.12
C ARG A 148 -14.46 -0.28 9.44
N ILE A 149 -14.24 -0.92 10.59
CA ILE A 149 -12.97 -1.51 10.99
C ILE A 149 -13.10 -3.03 10.89
N TYR A 150 -12.05 -3.68 10.42
CA TYR A 150 -11.93 -5.13 10.36
C TYR A 150 -10.67 -5.55 11.11
N LYS A 151 -10.75 -6.68 11.83
CA LYS A 151 -9.59 -7.42 12.31
C LYS A 151 -9.48 -8.68 11.47
N ILE A 152 -8.38 -8.82 10.75
CA ILE A 152 -8.15 -9.91 9.80
C ILE A 152 -7.00 -10.78 10.33
N ASN A 153 -7.18 -12.10 10.29
CA ASN A 153 -6.10 -13.05 10.52
C ASN A 153 -5.18 -13.09 9.28
N LEU A 154 -3.89 -12.86 9.48
CA LEU A 154 -2.90 -12.79 8.40
C LEU A 154 -2.54 -14.15 7.81
N LEU A 155 -2.74 -15.24 8.54
CA LEU A 155 -2.36 -16.58 8.10
C LEU A 155 -3.31 -17.14 7.04
N ASP A 156 -4.61 -16.81 7.13
CA ASP A 156 -5.65 -17.33 6.24
C ASP A 156 -6.53 -16.25 5.59
N GLY A 157 -6.33 -14.98 5.96
CA GLY A 157 -7.10 -13.87 5.44
C GLY A 157 -8.52 -13.78 5.98
N GLN A 158 -8.92 -14.56 6.99
CA GLN A 158 -10.28 -14.54 7.50
C GLN A 158 -10.55 -13.34 8.40
N THR A 159 -11.76 -12.78 8.28
CA THR A 159 -12.23 -11.72 9.17
C THR A 159 -12.54 -12.31 10.55
N ILE A 160 -11.74 -11.96 11.55
CA ILE A 160 -11.98 -12.31 12.96
C ILE A 160 -13.21 -11.56 13.46
N TRP A 161 -13.24 -10.23 13.26
CA TRP A 161 -14.41 -9.41 13.51
C TRP A 161 -14.42 -8.19 12.61
N ASN A 162 -15.58 -7.56 12.47
CA ASN A 162 -15.70 -6.25 11.83
C ASN A 162 -16.81 -5.42 12.50
N GLN A 163 -16.60 -4.10 12.56
CA GLN A 163 -17.48 -3.17 13.27
C GLN A 163 -17.76 -1.94 12.41
N LYS A 164 -19.03 -1.53 12.32
CA LYS A 164 -19.41 -0.23 11.75
C LYS A 164 -19.17 0.86 12.79
N ILE A 165 -18.36 1.86 12.44
CA ILE A 165 -17.97 2.96 13.35
C ILE A 165 -18.69 4.28 13.02
N SER A 166 -19.31 4.41 11.85
CA SER A 166 -20.07 5.60 11.47
C SER A 166 -21.30 5.25 10.64
N SER A 167 -22.42 5.93 10.94
CA SER A 167 -23.65 5.92 10.15
C SER A 167 -23.81 7.16 9.27
N ASN A 168 -22.88 8.13 9.35
CA ASN A 168 -22.98 9.41 8.64
C ASN A 168 -23.10 9.17 7.13
N ILE A 169 -24.01 9.85 6.46
CA ILE A 169 -24.26 9.73 5.01
C ILE A 169 -23.50 10.77 4.18
N PHE A 170 -22.93 11.80 4.82
CA PHE A 170 -22.18 12.87 4.17
C PHE A 170 -20.66 12.68 4.31
N GLY A 171 -19.91 13.13 3.29
CA GLY A 171 -18.46 13.11 3.24
C GLY A 171 -17.85 11.79 2.74
N PRO A 172 -16.58 11.81 2.28
CA PRO A 172 -15.93 10.59 1.85
C PRO A 172 -15.61 9.70 3.07
N PRO A 173 -16.01 8.41 3.05
CA PRO A 173 -15.80 7.48 4.15
C PRO A 173 -14.34 6.98 4.14
N TYR A 174 -13.45 7.80 4.69
CA TYR A 174 -12.08 7.41 5.01
C TYR A 174 -11.95 7.11 6.50
N VAL A 175 -11.10 6.14 6.81
CA VAL A 175 -10.71 5.81 8.18
C VAL A 175 -9.20 6.00 8.26
N THR A 176 -8.75 6.74 9.26
CA THR A 176 -7.36 6.68 9.75
C THR A 176 -7.36 6.01 11.11
N MET A 177 -6.28 5.31 11.43
CA MET A 177 -6.16 4.55 12.67
C MET A 177 -4.79 4.81 13.30
N ALA A 178 -4.77 4.83 14.63
CA ALA A 178 -3.55 4.86 15.41
C ALA A 178 -3.81 4.21 16.77
N THR A 179 -2.78 3.58 17.32
CA THR A 179 -2.67 3.21 18.72
C THR A 179 -1.57 4.05 19.36
N HIS A 180 -1.53 4.11 20.70
CA HIS A 180 -0.39 4.73 21.40
C HIS A 180 0.94 4.12 20.93
N GLN A 181 1.00 2.81 20.80
CA GLN A 181 2.21 2.10 20.38
C GLN A 181 2.59 2.38 18.92
N SER A 182 1.62 2.40 17.99
CA SER A 182 1.92 2.72 16.58
C SER A 182 2.42 4.15 16.41
N SER A 183 1.89 5.09 17.20
CA SER A 183 2.35 6.48 17.20
C SER A 183 3.77 6.62 17.76
N LEU A 184 4.09 5.90 18.85
CA LEU A 184 5.45 5.82 19.36
C LEU A 184 6.40 5.22 18.32
N GLN A 185 6.02 4.09 17.70
CA GLN A 185 6.84 3.45 16.68
C GLN A 185 7.10 4.40 15.52
N ALA A 186 6.07 5.06 14.98
CA ALA A 186 6.21 6.03 13.90
C ALA A 186 7.14 7.20 14.28
N ALA A 187 7.07 7.67 15.53
CA ALA A 187 7.96 8.72 16.05
C ALA A 187 9.42 8.24 16.15
N PHE A 188 9.66 7.00 16.57
CA PHE A 188 11.00 6.41 16.66
C PHE A 188 11.58 5.98 15.31
N THR A 189 10.75 5.58 14.34
CA THR A 189 11.21 5.10 13.03
C THR A 189 11.52 6.22 12.04
N HIS A 190 11.42 7.49 12.44
CA HIS A 190 11.64 8.67 11.59
C HIS A 190 10.89 8.60 10.24
N THR A 191 9.79 7.85 10.20
CA THR A 191 8.96 7.71 9.00
C THR A 191 8.04 8.91 8.91
N GLY A 192 7.90 9.48 7.71
CA GLY A 192 6.81 10.42 7.46
C GLY A 192 5.47 9.76 7.77
N PHE A 193 4.54 10.51 8.37
CA PHE A 193 3.17 10.05 8.65
C PHE A 193 2.40 9.97 7.33
N ASN A 194 2.62 8.96 6.49
CA ASN A 194 1.86 8.86 5.25
C ASN A 194 1.71 7.43 4.69
N ASN A 195 0.71 6.69 5.20
CA ASN A 195 0.17 5.50 4.53
C ASN A 195 -0.97 5.85 3.55
N ASN A 196 -1.08 7.08 3.04
CA ASN A 196 -2.17 7.41 2.12
C ASN A 196 -1.85 8.53 1.10
N PRO A 197 -1.78 8.25 -0.21
CA PRO A 197 -1.75 9.29 -1.23
C PRO A 197 -3.16 9.85 -1.43
N VAL A 198 -3.69 10.67 -0.51
CA VAL A 198 -4.86 11.51 -0.84
C VAL A 198 -4.41 12.93 -1.17
N ALA A 199 -3.84 13.06 -2.36
CA ALA A 199 -3.88 14.23 -3.22
C ALA A 199 -3.31 13.73 -4.55
N GLN A 200 -4.12 13.35 -5.54
CA GLN A 200 -4.73 14.30 -6.47
C GLN A 200 -5.93 13.65 -7.15
N HIS A 201 -7.12 13.79 -6.58
CA HIS A 201 -8.30 13.92 -7.43
C HIS A 201 -8.26 15.32 -8.02
N ALA A 202 -7.55 15.48 -9.15
CA ALA A 202 -7.94 16.52 -10.09
C ALA A 202 -9.31 16.10 -10.60
N ARG A 203 -10.38 16.58 -9.94
CA ARG A 203 -11.66 16.71 -10.62
C ARG A 203 -11.33 17.49 -11.89
N ARG A 204 -11.40 16.84 -13.05
CA ARG A 204 -11.68 17.57 -14.28
C ARG A 204 -13.06 18.19 -14.03
N MET A 205 -13.06 19.44 -13.55
CA MET A 205 -14.18 20.31 -13.83
C MET A 205 -14.30 20.26 -15.35
N LYS A 206 -15.40 19.68 -15.85
CA LYS A 206 -15.83 20.02 -17.19
C LYS A 206 -16.00 21.53 -17.15
N ASP A 207 -15.11 22.23 -17.83
CA ASP A 207 -15.41 23.54 -18.34
C ASP A 207 -16.66 23.36 -19.22
N GLU A 208 -17.84 23.55 -18.61
CA GLU A 208 -18.99 24.08 -19.34
C GLU A 208 -18.57 25.48 -19.76
N LYS A 209 -17.88 25.54 -20.89
CA LYS A 209 -17.78 26.75 -21.68
C LYS A 209 -19.19 27.12 -22.09
N ASP A 210 -19.67 28.17 -21.45
CA ASP A 210 -20.67 29.07 -22.00
C ASP A 210 -20.39 29.40 -23.48
N SER A 211 -21.49 29.55 -24.22
CA SER A 211 -21.66 30.31 -25.46
C SER A 211 -21.08 29.74 -26.76
N ARG A 212 -21.99 29.20 -27.59
CA ARG A 212 -22.25 29.59 -29.00
C ARG A 212 -23.31 28.67 -29.60
N GLU A 213 -24.58 29.07 -29.52
CA GLU A 213 -25.42 29.55 -30.63
C GLU A 213 -26.73 30.12 -30.06
#